data_AF-F8R8P2-F1
#
_entry.id   AF-F8R8P2-F1
#
_cell.length_a   1.000
_cell.length_b   1.000
_cell.length_c   1.000
_cell.angle_alpha   90.00
_cell.angle_beta   90.00
_cell.angle_gamma   90.00
#
_symmetry.space_group_name_H-M   'P 1'
#
loop_
_entity.id
_entity.type
_entity.pdbx_description
1 polymer ?
#
loop_
_entity_poly.entity_id
_entity_poly.type
_entity_poly.pdbx_seq_one_letter_code
_entity_poly.pdbx_strand_id
1 'polypeptide(L)'
;TVLLASGVTVTWAHHSIIEGERKQAIQALTLTILLGGYFTFLQAMEYCEAPFTIADGVYGATFFVATGFHGLHVLIGSTFLGICHLRQVQNHFTSTHHFGFEAAAWYWHFVDVVWLLLYISIYWWGS
;
A
#
# COMPACT_ATOMS: atom_id res chain seq x y z
N THR A 1 -1.80 -9.66 6.30
CA THR A 1 -1.25 -10.41 5.15
C THR A 1 -1.46 -9.71 3.81
N VAL A 2 -2.53 -8.91 3.64
CA VAL A 2 -2.82 -8.15 2.40
C VAL A 2 -1.65 -7.26 1.97
N LEU A 3 -1.12 -6.43 2.86
CA LEU A 3 0.00 -5.53 2.55
C LEU A 3 1.30 -6.30 2.26
N LEU A 4 1.63 -7.32 3.05
CA LEU A 4 2.78 -8.20 2.77
C LEU A 4 2.68 -8.88 1.39
N ALA A 5 1.49 -9.36 1.02
CA ALA A 5 1.26 -9.93 -0.31
C ALA A 5 1.44 -8.87 -1.41
N SER A 6 1.00 -7.62 -1.16
CA SER A 6 1.17 -6.51 -2.09
C SER A 6 2.64 -6.11 -2.29
N GLY A 7 3.48 -6.26 -1.25
CA GLY A 7 4.93 -6.10 -1.33
C GLY A 7 5.60 -7.14 -2.24
N VAL A 8 5.10 -8.38 -2.24
CA VAL A 8 5.58 -9.42 -3.16
C VAL A 8 5.16 -9.12 -4.60
N THR A 9 3.91 -8.70 -4.81
CA THR A 9 3.40 -8.43 -6.17
C THR A 9 4.00 -7.18 -6.79
N VAL A 10 4.34 -6.14 -6.00
CA VAL A 10 5.08 -4.97 -6.51
C VAL A 10 6.51 -5.33 -6.87
N THR A 11 7.14 -6.23 -6.12
CA THR A 11 8.48 -6.76 -6.44
C THR A 11 8.45 -7.59 -7.73
N TRP A 12 7.42 -8.41 -7.91
CA TRP A 12 7.19 -9.13 -9.17
C TRP A 12 7.02 -8.16 -10.34
N ALA A 13 6.22 -7.09 -10.17
CA ALA A 13 6.07 -6.05 -11.19
C ALA A 13 7.42 -5.41 -11.56
N HIS A 14 8.28 -5.15 -10.57
CA HIS A 14 9.62 -4.60 -10.79
C HIS A 14 10.48 -5.51 -11.66
N HIS A 15 10.59 -6.79 -11.29
CA HIS A 15 11.34 -7.77 -12.06
C HIS A 15 10.80 -7.91 -13.50
N SER A 16 9.47 -7.94 -13.67
CA SER A 16 8.87 -7.99 -15.00
C SER A 16 9.14 -6.74 -15.85
N ILE A 17 9.29 -5.55 -15.25
CA ILE A 17 9.69 -4.34 -15.99
C ILE A 17 11.14 -4.46 -16.47
N ILE A 18 12.05 -4.91 -15.60
CA ILE A 18 13.48 -5.09 -15.93
C ILE A 18 13.66 -6.15 -17.02
N GLU A 19 12.91 -7.25 -16.95
CA GLU A 19 12.94 -8.35 -17.94
C GLU A 19 12.23 -7.99 -19.26
N GLY A 20 11.51 -6.86 -19.32
CA GLY A 20 10.75 -6.45 -20.50
C GLY A 20 9.41 -7.20 -20.67
N GLU A 21 9.01 -8.01 -19.70
CA GLU A 21 7.77 -8.80 -19.67
C GLU A 21 6.54 -7.94 -19.34
N ARG A 22 6.14 -7.09 -20.29
CA ARG A 22 5.10 -6.07 -20.08
C ARG A 22 3.76 -6.62 -19.58
N LYS A 23 3.31 -7.76 -20.10
CA LYS A 23 2.03 -8.37 -19.69
C LYS A 23 2.06 -8.75 -18.20
N GLN A 24 3.17 -9.32 -17.76
CA GLN A 24 3.36 -9.69 -16.35
C GLN A 24 3.47 -8.44 -15.47
N ALA A 25 4.21 -7.41 -15.90
CA ALA A 25 4.32 -6.15 -15.17
C ALA A 25 2.94 -5.49 -14.94
N ILE A 26 2.09 -5.44 -15.97
CA ILE A 26 0.73 -4.91 -15.88
C ILE A 26 -0.13 -5.76 -14.92
N GLN A 27 -0.08 -7.08 -15.05
CA GLN A 27 -0.85 -8.01 -14.20
C GLN A 27 -0.44 -7.89 -12.73
N ALA A 28 0.87 -7.92 -12.45
CA ALA A 28 1.42 -7.83 -11.11
C ALA A 28 1.07 -6.49 -10.45
N LEU A 29 1.22 -5.38 -11.19
CA LEU A 29 0.89 -4.05 -10.69
C LEU A 29 -0.62 -3.86 -10.46
N THR A 30 -1.47 -4.43 -11.33
CA THR A 30 -2.92 -4.46 -11.11
C THR A 30 -3.25 -5.18 -9.80
N LEU A 31 -2.61 -6.33 -9.55
CA LEU A 31 -2.83 -7.09 -8.32
C LEU A 31 -2.40 -6.30 -7.07
N THR A 32 -1.26 -5.61 -7.12
CA THR A 32 -0.82 -4.72 -6.02
C THR A 32 -1.86 -3.64 -5.71
N ILE A 33 -2.40 -2.97 -6.74
CA ILE A 33 -3.39 -1.91 -6.57
C ILE A 33 -4.70 -2.47 -5.98
N LEU A 34 -5.15 -3.65 -6.44
CA LEU A 34 -6.33 -4.32 -5.89
C LEU A 34 -6.15 -4.70 -4.41
N LEU A 35 -4.96 -5.18 -4.03
CA LEU A 35 -4.64 -5.48 -2.64
C LEU A 35 -4.61 -4.21 -1.78
N GLY A 36 -4.05 -3.11 -2.30
CA GLY A 36 -4.09 -1.80 -1.64
C GLY A 36 -5.52 -1.29 -1.41
N GLY A 37 -6.36 -1.36 -2.44
CA GLY A 37 -7.78 -0.99 -2.33
C GLY A 37 -8.55 -1.89 -1.36
N TYR A 38 -8.26 -3.20 -1.35
CA TYR A 38 -8.84 -4.14 -0.41
C TYR A 38 -8.44 -3.83 1.04
N PHE A 39 -7.18 -3.47 1.28
CA PHE A 39 -6.73 -3.02 2.60
C PHE A 39 -7.48 -1.76 3.05
N THR A 40 -7.62 -0.75 2.20
CA THR A 40 -8.38 0.48 2.54
C THR A 40 -9.84 0.16 2.87
N PHE A 41 -10.48 -0.74 2.13
CA PHE A 41 -11.85 -1.17 2.41
C PHE A 41 -11.96 -1.85 3.79
N LEU A 42 -11.04 -2.76 4.12
CA LEU A 42 -11.01 -3.40 5.44
C LEU A 42 -10.78 -2.37 6.56
N GLN A 43 -9.88 -1.40 6.36
CA GLN A 43 -9.62 -0.35 7.34
C GLN A 43 -10.86 0.55 7.57
N ALA A 44 -11.61 0.85 6.51
CA ALA A 44 -12.85 1.62 6.63
C ALA A 44 -13.93 0.83 7.40
N MET A 45 -14.06 -0.48 7.14
CA MET A 45 -14.97 -1.35 7.89
C MET A 45 -14.60 -1.40 9.38
N GLU A 46 -13.31 -1.52 9.69
CA GLU A 46 -12.83 -1.49 11.07
C GLU A 46 -13.21 -0.19 11.78
N TYR A 47 -13.10 0.96 11.12
CA TYR A 47 -13.49 2.24 11.71
C TYR A 47 -15.00 2.37 11.93
N CYS A 48 -15.82 1.73 11.10
CA CYS A 48 -17.28 1.72 11.28
C CYS A 48 -17.72 0.77 12.40
N GLU A 49 -17.02 -0.34 12.60
CA GLU A 49 -17.37 -1.37 13.59
C GLU A 49 -16.67 -1.20 14.95
N ALA A 50 -15.68 -0.29 15.04
CA ALA A 50 -14.95 -0.04 16.28
C ALA A 50 -15.90 0.39 17.42
N PRO A 51 -15.81 -0.22 18.62
CA PRO A 51 -16.68 0.12 19.75
C PRO A 51 -16.24 1.39 20.48
N PHE A 52 -15.24 2.10 19.95
CA PHE A 52 -14.68 3.34 20.47
C PHE A 52 -14.42 4.33 19.32
N THR A 53 -14.31 5.59 19.67
CA THR A 53 -14.17 6.73 18.77
C THR A 53 -12.89 7.49 19.07
N ILE A 54 -12.55 8.46 18.21
CA ILE A 54 -11.40 9.36 18.43
C ILE A 54 -11.52 10.18 19.72
N ALA A 55 -12.74 10.38 20.25
CA ALA A 55 -12.99 11.13 21.46
C ALA A 55 -12.81 10.31 22.75
N ASP A 56 -12.62 8.99 22.65
CA ASP A 56 -12.52 8.07 23.79
C ASP A 56 -11.11 8.03 24.38
N GLY A 57 -10.72 9.16 24.97
CA GLY A 57 -9.49 9.33 25.72
C GLY A 57 -8.22 9.16 24.88
N VAL A 58 -7.10 8.94 25.57
CA VAL A 58 -5.78 8.85 24.93
C VAL A 58 -5.64 7.65 23.99
N TYR A 59 -6.32 6.54 24.31
CA TYR A 59 -6.28 5.33 23.49
C TYR A 59 -6.96 5.58 22.14
N GLY A 60 -8.22 6.03 22.13
CA GLY A 60 -8.95 6.33 20.90
C GLY A 60 -8.23 7.38 20.06
N ALA A 61 -7.77 8.47 20.67
CA ALA A 61 -7.02 9.51 19.96
C ALA A 61 -5.75 8.97 19.30
N THR A 62 -4.93 8.19 20.03
CA THR A 62 -3.68 7.63 19.49
C THR A 62 -3.96 6.61 18.39
N PHE A 63 -4.95 5.73 18.59
CA PHE A 63 -5.35 4.72 17.61
C PHE A 63 -5.76 5.36 16.28
N PHE A 64 -6.75 6.26 16.29
CA PHE A 64 -7.31 6.83 15.06
C PHE A 64 -6.36 7.79 14.36
N VAL A 65 -5.55 8.55 15.10
CA VAL A 65 -4.56 9.44 14.47
C VAL A 65 -3.45 8.62 13.80
N ALA A 66 -2.86 7.63 14.50
CA ALA A 66 -1.77 6.84 13.95
C ALA A 66 -2.21 5.98 12.77
N THR A 67 -3.30 5.22 12.92
CA THR A 67 -3.84 4.37 11.84
C THR A 67 -4.42 5.21 10.70
N GLY A 68 -5.01 6.37 10.99
CA GLY A 68 -5.59 7.27 10.00
C GLY A 68 -4.54 7.95 9.13
N PHE A 69 -3.44 8.43 9.74
CA PHE A 69 -2.30 8.95 8.98
C PHE A 69 -1.68 7.86 8.10
N HIS A 70 -1.54 6.65 8.62
CA HIS A 70 -1.08 5.53 7.80
C HIS A 70 -2.04 5.24 6.63
N GLY A 71 -3.35 5.19 6.88
CA GLY A 71 -4.37 5.01 5.84
C GLY A 71 -4.30 6.08 4.75
N LEU A 72 -4.04 7.34 5.11
CA LEU A 72 -3.77 8.40 4.13
C LEU A 72 -2.55 8.09 3.25
N HIS A 73 -1.45 7.61 3.84
CA HIS A 73 -0.26 7.22 3.07
C HIS A 73 -0.54 6.02 2.15
N VAL A 74 -1.36 5.06 2.57
CA VAL A 74 -1.82 3.95 1.70
C VAL A 74 -2.57 4.49 0.47
N LEU A 75 -3.45 5.47 0.65
CA LEU A 75 -4.19 6.09 -0.47
C LEU A 75 -3.26 6.83 -1.43
N ILE A 76 -2.29 7.58 -0.91
CA ILE A 76 -1.26 8.27 -1.73
C ILE A 76 -0.44 7.26 -2.51
N GLY A 77 0.03 6.19 -1.85
CA GLY A 77 0.80 5.12 -2.48
C GLY A 77 0.00 4.39 -3.57
N SER A 78 -1.27 4.10 -3.30
CA SER A 78 -2.15 3.41 -4.25
C SER A 78 -2.40 4.26 -5.49
N THR A 79 -2.59 5.57 -5.31
CA THR A 79 -2.73 6.53 -6.41
C THR A 79 -1.43 6.62 -7.21
N PHE A 80 -0.28 6.65 -6.54
CA PHE A 80 1.03 6.71 -7.20
C PHE A 80 1.30 5.45 -8.04
N LEU A 81 1.00 4.27 -7.50
CA LEU A 81 1.04 3.01 -8.25
C LEU A 81 0.02 2.99 -9.40
N GLY A 82 -1.17 3.57 -9.21
CA GLY A 82 -2.18 3.75 -10.26
C GLY A 82 -1.67 4.58 -11.43
N ILE A 83 -0.96 5.69 -11.15
CA ILE A 83 -0.30 6.48 -12.21
C ILE A 83 0.80 5.67 -12.90
N CYS A 84 1.61 4.91 -12.14
CA CYS A 84 2.62 4.04 -12.73
C CYS A 84 1.99 2.95 -13.61
N HIS A 85 0.84 2.41 -13.23
CA HIS A 85 0.10 1.44 -14.03
C HIS A 85 -0.36 2.02 -15.36
N LEU A 86 -0.96 3.22 -15.35
CA LEU A 86 -1.34 3.91 -16.58
C LEU A 86 -0.13 4.18 -17.49
N ARG A 87 0.99 4.61 -16.92
CA ARG A 87 2.24 4.84 -17.65
C ARG A 87 2.83 3.56 -18.24
N GLN A 88 2.75 2.43 -17.53
CA GLN A 88 3.18 1.12 -18.02
C GLN A 88 2.30 0.65 -19.18
N VAL A 89 0.98 0.86 -19.09
CA VAL A 89 0.04 0.58 -20.19
C VAL A 89 0.34 1.46 -21.40
N GLN A 90 0.75 2.71 -21.21
CA GLN A 90 1.11 3.64 -22.30
C GLN A 90 2.54 3.47 -22.85
N ASN A 91 3.32 2.50 -22.38
CA ASN A 91 4.72 2.26 -22.77
C ASN A 91 5.68 3.40 -22.42
N HIS A 92 5.44 4.13 -21.33
CA HIS A 92 6.34 5.21 -20.89
C HIS A 92 7.58 4.71 -20.13
N PHE A 93 7.61 3.44 -19.72
CA PHE A 93 8.72 2.84 -19.01
C PHE A 93 9.50 1.89 -19.92
N THR A 94 10.82 1.91 -19.79
CA THR A 94 11.72 0.96 -20.44
C THR A 94 12.39 0.08 -19.38
N SER A 95 12.97 -1.05 -19.79
CA SER A 95 13.70 -1.95 -18.89
C SER A 95 14.90 -1.31 -18.19
N THR A 96 15.40 -0.18 -18.72
CA THR A 96 16.56 0.54 -18.17
C THR A 96 16.20 1.88 -17.53
N HIS A 97 15.01 2.42 -17.80
CA HIS A 97 14.62 3.75 -17.33
C HIS A 97 13.16 3.76 -16.85
N HIS A 98 12.99 3.56 -15.54
CA HIS A 98 11.68 3.48 -14.89
C HIS A 98 11.70 4.01 -13.44
N PHE A 99 12.47 5.07 -13.17
CA PHE A 99 12.59 5.68 -11.84
C PHE A 99 11.23 6.06 -11.20
N GLY A 100 10.26 6.48 -12.01
CA GLY A 100 8.92 6.78 -11.50
C GLY A 100 8.25 5.57 -10.85
N PHE A 101 8.48 4.37 -11.37
CA PHE A 101 8.03 3.12 -10.76
C PHE A 101 8.88 2.75 -9.54
N GLU A 102 10.22 2.89 -9.61
CA GLU A 102 11.11 2.62 -8.47
C GLU A 102 10.73 3.46 -7.24
N ALA A 103 10.48 4.76 -7.43
CA ALA A 103 10.04 5.65 -6.36
C ALA A 103 8.69 5.23 -5.77
N ALA A 104 7.75 4.79 -6.60
CA ALA A 104 6.46 4.28 -6.14
C ALA A 104 6.61 2.95 -5.36
N ALA A 105 7.50 2.05 -5.80
CA ALA A 105 7.79 0.81 -5.11
C ALA A 105 8.46 1.04 -3.75
N TRP A 106 9.43 1.97 -3.66
CA TRP A 106 10.03 2.38 -2.37
C TRP A 106 9.00 2.96 -1.42
N TYR A 107 8.13 3.85 -1.92
CA TYR A 107 7.05 4.41 -1.11
C TYR A 107 6.08 3.34 -0.62
N TRP A 108 5.75 2.36 -1.47
CA TRP A 108 4.87 1.25 -1.10
C TRP A 108 5.48 0.37 0.00
N HIS A 109 6.77 0.02 -0.11
CA HIS A 109 7.46 -0.72 0.95
C HIS A 109 7.59 0.08 2.25
N PHE A 110 7.77 1.40 2.18
CA PHE A 110 7.71 2.26 3.37
C PHE A 110 6.35 2.12 4.08
N VAL A 111 5.25 2.18 3.33
CA VAL A 111 3.89 2.00 3.86
C VAL A 111 3.77 0.61 4.53
N ASP A 112 4.21 -0.46 3.86
CA ASP A 112 4.17 -1.82 4.43
C ASP A 112 4.90 -1.92 5.78
N VAL A 113 6.11 -1.36 5.89
CA VAL A 113 6.91 -1.40 7.12
C VAL A 113 6.24 -0.62 8.26
N VAL A 114 5.70 0.57 7.97
CA VAL A 114 4.97 1.36 8.97
C VAL A 114 3.75 0.59 9.48
N TRP A 115 3.03 -0.12 8.62
CA TRP A 115 1.90 -0.95 9.04
C TRP A 115 2.31 -2.07 10.01
N LEU A 116 3.42 -2.76 9.73
CA LEU A 116 3.91 -3.82 10.61
C LEU A 116 4.23 -3.29 12.02
N LEU A 117 4.81 -2.09 12.10
CA LEU A 117 5.08 -1.44 13.38
C LEU A 117 3.78 -1.08 14.11
N LEU A 118 2.81 -0.47 13.41
CA LEU A 118 1.51 -0.13 13.99
C LEU A 118 0.76 -1.38 14.49
N TYR A 119 0.77 -2.45 13.70
CA TYR A 119 0.12 -3.71 14.06
C TYR A 119 0.71 -4.29 15.35
N ILE A 120 2.03 -4.38 15.45
CA ILE A 120 2.69 -4.93 16.64
C ILE A 120 2.46 -4.03 17.87
N SER A 121 2.59 -2.72 17.72
CA SER A 121 2.51 -1.80 18.86
C SER A 121 1.08 -1.57 19.36
N ILE A 122 0.14 -1.29 18.47
CA ILE A 122 -1.22 -0.87 18.84
C ILE A 122 -2.15 -2.07 18.95
N TYR A 123 -2.14 -2.96 17.96
CA TYR A 123 -3.11 -4.07 17.87
C TYR A 123 -2.69 -5.33 18.63
N TRP A 124 -1.41 -5.49 18.95
CA TRP A 124 -0.94 -6.67 19.68
C TRP A 124 -0.49 -6.34 21.10
N TRP A 125 0.39 -5.34 21.27
CA TRP A 125 0.93 -5.01 22.58
C TRP A 125 0.03 -4.06 23.38
N GLY A 126 -0.65 -3.13 22.71
CA GLY A 126 -1.49 -2.09 23.32
C GLY A 126 -2.96 -2.49 23.57
N SER A 127 -3.32 -3.73 23.26
CA SER A 127 -4.67 -4.32 23.38
C SER A 127 -4.74 -5.35 24.49
#